data_AF-A0A543EE48-F1
#
_entry.id   AF-A0A543EE48-F1
#
_cell.length_a   1.000
_cell.length_b   1.000
_cell.length_c   1.000
_cell.angle_alpha   90.00
_cell.angle_beta   90.00
_cell.angle_gamma   90.00
#
_symmetry.space_group_name_H-M   'P 1'
#
loop_
_entity.id
_entity.type
_entity.pdbx_description
1 polymer ?
#
loop_
_entity_poly.entity_id
_entity_poly.type
_entity_poly.pdbx_seq_one_letter_code
_entity_poly.pdbx_strand_id
1 'polypeptide(L)'
;MTTTPPGWYDDGHGAMRWWDGVQWTEHVAQPDPVASPAPSEAEIVAAQLGFEQPAAPATAPPAAPAIDPGVAAYLAQQNTAAVPPQPVPPYGAAQPEAPQYAPAQYGAAPQQYGAAPQYPTADPAYAQPPYPGAAPGGAFAAATEPRSSSKLWIVWVVLGVVLLGIVIAVAVVVPLLILNATSGGGAAQTDDEKAAVSAVQTYDHAWQTGDCDELLAVTTEDFREASQYVDCETFQSDAANFDDTFDDYELAITGVESDEDEIEITTNETYTLLVDENGDPADPSSGATVYHYTLVPDGSAWVIDDLYYDE
;
A
#
# COMPACT_ATOMS: atom_id res chain seq x y z
N MET A 1 2.76 -40.24 24.36
CA MET A 1 3.13 -39.62 23.07
C MET A 1 3.20 -38.14 23.34
N THR A 2 4.39 -37.55 23.38
CA THR A 2 4.55 -36.10 23.62
C THR A 2 4.54 -35.44 22.25
N THR A 3 3.55 -34.61 21.96
CA THR A 3 3.49 -33.83 20.70
C THR A 3 4.32 -32.56 20.84
N THR A 4 4.93 -32.09 19.75
CA THR A 4 5.66 -30.82 19.73
C THR A 4 4.66 -29.68 19.91
N PRO A 5 4.82 -28.82 20.93
CA PRO A 5 3.90 -27.70 21.15
C PRO A 5 4.00 -26.68 20.00
N PRO A 6 2.97 -25.85 19.80
CA PRO A 6 3.02 -24.77 18.81
C PRO A 6 4.12 -23.76 19.13
N GLY A 7 4.77 -23.21 18.11
CA GLY A 7 5.88 -22.25 18.27
C GLY A 7 6.67 -21.98 16.99
N TRP A 8 7.61 -21.04 17.06
CA TRP A 8 8.59 -20.80 15.99
C TRP A 8 9.72 -21.81 16.08
N TYR A 9 9.99 -22.49 14.97
CA TYR A 9 11.06 -23.47 14.87
C TYR A 9 11.80 -23.25 13.54
N ASP A 10 13.09 -23.59 13.52
CA ASP A 10 13.91 -23.54 12.32
C ASP A 10 13.33 -24.49 11.26
N ASP A 11 13.03 -23.99 10.08
CA ASP A 11 12.46 -24.78 8.99
C ASP A 11 13.51 -25.61 8.23
N GLY A 12 14.77 -25.55 8.67
CA GLY A 12 15.91 -26.23 8.06
C GLY A 12 16.47 -25.51 6.85
N HIS A 13 15.96 -24.33 6.51
CA HIS A 13 16.45 -23.45 5.44
C HIS A 13 17.02 -22.14 5.97
N GLY A 14 17.25 -22.04 7.28
CA GLY A 14 17.83 -20.87 7.93
C GLY A 14 16.80 -19.76 8.20
N ALA A 15 15.52 -20.03 7.98
CA ALA A 15 14.41 -19.18 8.37
C ALA A 15 13.64 -19.82 9.53
N MET A 16 13.03 -19.00 10.38
CA MET A 16 12.12 -19.51 11.41
C MET A 16 10.73 -19.62 10.80
N ARG A 17 10.06 -20.77 10.94
CA ARG A 17 8.68 -20.99 10.49
C ARG A 17 7.80 -21.37 11.68
N TRP A 18 6.53 -21.01 11.64
CA TRP A 18 5.62 -21.31 12.74
C TRP A 18 5.02 -22.72 12.61
N TRP A 19 5.11 -23.52 13.68
CA TRP A 19 4.46 -24.82 13.86
C TRP A 19 3.21 -24.64 14.73
N ASP A 20 2.07 -25.20 14.32
CA ASP A 20 0.78 -25.04 15.03
C ASP A 20 0.48 -26.16 16.04
N GLY A 21 1.41 -27.10 16.23
CA GLY A 21 1.21 -28.30 17.06
C GLY A 21 0.94 -29.58 16.25
N VAL A 22 0.57 -29.47 14.98
CA VAL A 22 0.20 -30.58 14.08
C VAL A 22 0.91 -30.49 12.73
N GLN A 23 1.12 -29.29 12.19
CA GLN A 23 1.83 -29.02 10.93
C GLN A 23 2.54 -27.66 10.94
N TRP A 24 3.41 -27.46 9.96
CA TRP A 24 4.02 -26.17 9.69
C TRP A 24 3.01 -25.27 8.99
N THR A 25 2.95 -24.01 9.39
CA THR A 25 2.11 -22.99 8.75
C THR A 25 2.90 -22.21 7.70
N GLU A 26 2.21 -21.33 6.97
CA GLU A 26 2.82 -20.49 5.94
C GLU A 26 3.59 -19.30 6.50
N HIS A 27 3.45 -19.00 7.80
CA HIS A 27 4.15 -17.89 8.45
C HIS A 27 5.65 -18.20 8.60
N VAL A 28 6.47 -17.36 7.99
CA VAL A 28 7.93 -17.36 8.09
C VAL A 28 8.36 -16.04 8.72
N ALA A 29 9.19 -16.09 9.76
CA ALA A 29 9.73 -14.87 10.36
C ALA A 29 10.70 -14.25 9.35
N GLN A 30 10.42 -13.03 8.90
CA GLN A 30 11.37 -12.30 8.08
C GLN A 30 12.62 -12.02 8.91
N PRO A 31 13.83 -12.26 8.37
CA PRO A 31 15.04 -11.89 9.06
C PRO A 31 15.04 -10.37 9.26
N ASP A 32 15.41 -9.91 10.46
CA ASP A 32 15.57 -8.49 10.73
C ASP A 32 16.39 -7.85 9.60
N PRO A 33 15.94 -6.73 9.01
CA PRO A 33 16.66 -6.09 7.93
C PRO A 33 18.08 -5.83 8.42
N VAL A 34 19.04 -6.44 7.74
CA VAL A 34 20.46 -6.29 8.08
C VAL A 34 20.74 -4.79 7.99
N ALA A 35 20.96 -4.15 9.15
CA ALA A 35 21.20 -2.72 9.21
C ALA A 35 22.33 -2.40 8.23
N SER A 36 22.01 -1.63 7.19
CA SER A 36 23.03 -1.15 6.25
C SER A 36 24.12 -0.47 7.08
N PRO A 37 25.41 -0.77 6.82
CA PRO A 37 26.49 -0.16 7.57
C PRO A 37 26.33 1.35 7.47
N ALA A 38 26.26 2.01 8.63
CA ALA A 38 26.17 3.46 8.68
C ALA A 38 27.33 4.05 7.85
N PRO A 39 27.06 5.12 7.09
CA PRO A 39 28.08 5.76 6.26
C PRO A 39 29.29 6.09 7.12
N SER A 40 30.48 5.84 6.57
CA SER A 40 31.71 6.08 7.30
C SER A 40 31.83 7.57 7.65
N GLU A 41 32.51 7.89 8.76
CA GLU A 41 32.76 9.28 9.16
C GLU A 41 33.42 10.09 8.02
N ALA A 42 34.22 9.43 7.18
CA ALA A 42 34.81 10.02 5.99
C ALA A 42 33.78 10.39 4.90
N GLU A 43 32.76 9.56 4.67
CA GLU A 43 31.67 9.85 3.73
C GLU A 43 30.77 10.99 4.22
N ILE A 44 30.45 11.00 5.52
CA ILE A 44 29.62 12.05 6.12
C ILE A 44 30.32 13.42 5.99
N VAL A 45 31.62 13.47 6.25
CA VAL A 45 32.42 14.70 6.13
C VAL A 45 32.61 15.12 4.67
N ALA A 46 32.75 14.17 3.73
CA ALA A 46 32.86 14.48 2.31
C ALA A 46 31.55 15.07 1.74
N ALA A 47 30.40 14.52 2.16
CA ALA A 47 29.08 15.01 1.75
C ALA A 47 28.78 16.42 2.30
N GLN A 48 29.18 16.74 3.53
CA GLN A 48 28.98 18.07 4.13
C GLN A 48 29.90 19.16 3.57
N LEU A 49 31.07 18.79 3.06
CA LEU A 49 32.05 19.76 2.57
C LEU A 49 31.97 20.01 1.06
N GLY A 50 31.01 19.40 0.34
CA GLY A 50 30.76 19.68 -1.07
C GLY A 50 31.94 19.33 -1.99
N PHE A 51 32.81 18.39 -1.60
CA PHE A 51 33.87 17.92 -2.47
C PHE A 51 33.28 16.97 -3.50
N GLU A 52 32.85 17.52 -4.64
CA GLU A 52 32.56 16.75 -5.84
C GLU A 52 33.77 15.88 -6.18
N GLN A 53 33.55 14.56 -6.13
CA GLN A 53 34.52 13.58 -6.58
C GLN A 53 34.92 13.89 -8.03
N PRO A 54 36.22 14.00 -8.37
CA PRO A 54 36.64 14.28 -9.74
C PRO A 54 36.06 13.20 -10.66
N ALA A 55 35.15 13.61 -11.54
CA ALA A 55 34.59 12.74 -12.56
C ALA A 55 35.74 12.12 -13.37
N ALA A 56 35.73 10.79 -13.48
CA ALA A 56 36.55 10.09 -14.47
C ALA A 56 36.31 10.72 -15.85
N PRO A 57 37.33 10.80 -16.74
CA PRO A 57 37.17 11.44 -18.04
C PRO A 57 36.09 10.72 -18.85
N ALA A 58 34.92 11.34 -18.93
CA ALA A 58 33.82 10.91 -19.76
C ALA A 58 34.25 11.02 -21.23
N THR A 59 34.24 9.90 -21.95
CA THR A 59 34.19 9.89 -23.40
C THR A 59 33.00 10.73 -23.87
N ALA A 60 33.25 11.73 -24.69
CA ALA A 60 32.24 12.64 -25.22
C ALA A 60 31.06 11.87 -25.86
N PRO A 61 29.80 12.20 -25.52
CA PRO A 61 28.65 11.65 -26.24
C PRO A 61 28.61 12.19 -27.69
N PRO A 62 28.08 11.40 -28.65
CA PRO A 62 27.88 11.87 -30.01
C PRO A 62 26.90 13.05 -30.03
N ALA A 63 27.16 14.01 -30.91
CA ALA A 63 26.37 15.23 -31.10
C ALA A 63 24.87 14.91 -31.28
N ALA A 64 24.04 15.60 -30.50
CA ALA A 64 22.59 15.57 -30.64
C ALA A 64 22.18 16.00 -32.07
N PRO A 65 21.14 15.39 -32.67
CA PRO A 65 20.60 15.85 -33.94
C PRO A 65 20.03 17.27 -33.78
N ALA A 66 20.33 18.13 -34.75
CA ALA A 66 19.80 19.48 -34.80
C ALA A 66 18.25 19.43 -34.85
N ILE A 67 17.61 20.13 -33.91
CA ILE A 67 16.16 20.33 -33.91
C ILE A 67 15.78 21.07 -35.19
N ASP A 68 14.77 20.54 -35.88
CA ASP A 68 14.20 21.11 -37.09
C ASP A 68 13.65 22.53 -36.80
N PRO A 69 14.06 23.57 -37.55
CA PRO A 69 13.58 24.94 -37.35
C PRO A 69 12.06 25.12 -37.49
N GLY A 70 11.33 24.12 -38.02
CA GLY A 70 9.87 24.11 -38.06
C GLY A 70 9.19 23.98 -36.68
N VAL A 71 9.83 23.30 -35.71
CA VAL A 71 9.22 23.06 -34.38
C VAL A 71 9.29 24.30 -33.49
N ALA A 72 10.37 25.09 -33.62
CA ALA A 72 10.53 26.36 -32.89
C ALA A 72 9.51 27.42 -33.34
N ALA A 73 9.05 27.39 -34.59
CA ALA A 73 8.03 28.31 -35.10
C ALA A 73 6.61 27.95 -34.62
N TYR A 74 6.34 26.66 -34.35
CA TYR A 74 5.03 26.20 -33.87
C TYR A 74 4.81 26.59 -32.38
N LEU A 75 5.84 26.45 -31.54
CA LEU A 75 5.78 26.84 -30.12
C LEU A 75 5.68 28.36 -29.89
N ALA A 76 6.25 29.16 -30.80
CA ALA A 76 6.15 30.62 -30.72
C ALA A 76 4.75 31.15 -31.11
N GLN A 77 3.93 30.35 -31.79
CA GLN A 77 2.62 30.79 -32.31
C GLN A 77 1.47 30.54 -31.32
N GLN A 78 1.61 29.58 -30.41
CA GLN A 78 0.59 29.25 -29.39
C GLN A 78 0.55 30.26 -28.23
N ASN A 79 1.62 31.03 -28.01
CA ASN A 79 1.73 31.94 -26.85
C ASN A 79 1.27 33.39 -27.11
N THR A 80 0.42 33.63 -28.11
CA THR A 80 -0.08 35.00 -28.43
C THR A 80 -1.60 35.13 -28.56
N ALA A 81 -2.37 34.10 -28.22
CA ALA A 81 -3.83 34.21 -28.16
C ALA A 81 -4.26 34.88 -26.84
N ALA A 82 -4.26 36.20 -26.81
CA ALA A 82 -4.92 36.97 -25.75
C ALA A 82 -6.43 36.65 -25.77
N VAL A 83 -6.88 35.95 -24.73
CA VAL A 83 -8.30 35.67 -24.48
C VAL A 83 -9.04 37.00 -24.29
N PRO A 84 -10.07 37.33 -25.11
CA PRO A 84 -10.87 38.53 -24.88
C PRO A 84 -11.68 38.37 -23.58
N PRO A 85 -11.84 39.43 -22.76
CA PRO A 85 -12.65 39.35 -21.56
C PRO A 85 -14.11 39.02 -21.92
N GLN A 86 -14.61 37.91 -21.41
CA GLN A 86 -16.00 37.52 -21.52
C GLN A 86 -16.89 38.53 -20.77
N PRO A 87 -18.01 38.99 -21.33
CA PRO A 87 -18.94 39.85 -20.63
C PRO A 87 -19.65 39.07 -19.52
N VAL A 88 -19.46 39.53 -18.28
CA VAL A 88 -20.22 39.07 -17.11
C VAL A 88 -21.74 39.23 -17.37
N PRO A 89 -22.55 38.17 -17.26
CA PRO A 89 -24.00 38.31 -17.36
C PRO A 89 -24.56 39.07 -16.13
N PRO A 90 -25.62 39.88 -16.30
CA PRO A 90 -26.26 40.55 -15.18
C PRO A 90 -26.98 39.51 -14.30
N TYR A 91 -26.53 39.39 -13.05
CA TYR A 91 -27.25 38.69 -11.99
C TYR A 91 -28.65 39.27 -11.82
N GLY A 92 -29.66 38.53 -12.23
CA GLY A 92 -31.04 38.99 -12.24
C GLY A 92 -32.03 37.94 -12.71
N ALA A 93 -32.04 36.76 -12.07
CA ALA A 93 -33.19 35.86 -12.12
C ALA A 93 -33.32 35.13 -10.79
N ALA A 94 -34.52 35.18 -10.23
CA ALA A 94 -34.88 34.60 -8.95
C ALA A 94 -34.61 33.08 -8.94
N GLN A 95 -33.82 32.67 -7.96
CA GLN A 95 -33.63 31.28 -7.57
C GLN A 95 -34.98 30.75 -7.02
N PRO A 96 -35.50 29.60 -7.50
CA PRO A 96 -36.65 28.97 -6.86
C PRO A 96 -36.26 28.55 -5.44
N GLU A 97 -37.07 28.95 -4.47
CA GLU A 97 -36.91 28.62 -3.05
C GLU A 97 -36.79 27.09 -2.89
N ALA A 98 -35.63 26.64 -2.41
CA ALA A 98 -35.46 25.26 -1.97
C ALA A 98 -36.44 24.97 -0.82
N PRO A 99 -37.09 23.79 -0.78
CA PRO A 99 -37.96 23.45 0.34
C PRO A 99 -37.13 23.43 1.63
N GLN A 100 -37.50 24.30 2.57
CA GLN A 100 -36.98 24.27 3.93
C GLN A 100 -37.36 22.93 4.56
N TYR A 101 -36.41 22.01 4.65
CA TYR A 101 -36.53 20.84 5.50
C TYR A 101 -36.54 21.33 6.95
N ALA A 102 -37.73 21.31 7.56
CA ALA A 102 -37.87 21.48 9.00
C ALA A 102 -37.10 20.36 9.70
N PRO A 103 -36.29 20.65 10.74
CA PRO A 103 -35.68 19.60 11.53
C PRO A 103 -36.79 18.75 12.15
N ALA A 104 -36.77 17.45 11.86
CA ALA A 104 -37.63 16.50 12.54
C ALA A 104 -37.32 16.57 14.04
N GLN A 105 -38.28 17.11 14.81
CA GLN A 105 -38.27 16.99 16.26
C GLN A 105 -38.41 15.51 16.60
N TYR A 106 -37.30 14.85 16.88
CA TYR A 106 -37.30 13.54 17.50
C TYR A 106 -37.93 13.68 18.89
N GLY A 107 -39.18 13.23 19.00
CA GLY A 107 -39.88 13.11 20.25
C GLY A 107 -39.10 12.20 21.20
N ALA A 108 -38.73 12.75 22.34
CA ALA A 108 -38.17 12.01 23.46
C ALA A 108 -39.17 10.92 23.90
N ALA A 109 -38.81 9.66 23.65
CA ALA A 109 -39.42 8.53 24.33
C ALA A 109 -38.88 8.48 25.78
N PRO A 110 -39.74 8.32 26.80
CA PRO A 110 -39.25 8.15 28.17
C PRO A 110 -38.53 6.81 28.32
N GLN A 111 -37.22 6.88 28.56
CA GLN A 111 -36.40 5.76 29.02
C GLN A 111 -36.91 5.33 30.40
N GLN A 112 -37.69 4.25 30.41
CA GLN A 112 -38.11 3.58 31.63
C GLN A 112 -36.93 2.77 32.14
N TYR A 113 -36.23 3.30 33.15
CA TYR A 113 -35.14 2.62 33.85
C TYR A 113 -35.62 1.26 34.38
N GLY A 114 -35.25 0.19 33.68
CA GLY A 114 -35.35 -1.19 34.13
C GLY A 114 -34.21 -1.49 35.10
N ALA A 115 -34.58 -1.99 36.28
CA ALA A 115 -33.67 -2.35 37.36
C ALA A 115 -32.63 -3.39 36.92
N ALA A 116 -31.38 -3.15 37.30
CA ALA A 116 -30.30 -4.13 37.21
C ALA A 116 -30.60 -5.35 38.12
N PRO A 117 -30.44 -6.59 37.63
CA PRO A 117 -30.42 -7.76 38.50
C PRO A 117 -29.12 -7.78 39.31
N GLN A 118 -29.26 -7.78 40.63
CA GLN A 118 -28.15 -8.01 41.55
C GLN A 118 -27.71 -9.47 41.45
N TYR A 119 -26.48 -9.69 40.98
CA TYR A 119 -25.84 -11.01 41.04
C TYR A 119 -25.27 -11.24 42.45
N PRO A 120 -25.56 -12.39 43.09
CA PRO A 120 -24.96 -12.73 44.39
C PRO A 120 -23.46 -12.97 44.23
N THR A 121 -22.66 -12.29 45.06
CA THR A 121 -21.27 -12.65 45.38
C THR A 121 -21.22 -14.05 45.97
N ALA A 122 -20.61 -14.98 45.24
CA ALA A 122 -20.21 -16.29 45.74
C ALA A 122 -18.68 -16.35 45.82
N ASP A 123 -18.16 -16.36 47.05
CA ASP A 123 -16.82 -16.81 47.39
C ASP A 123 -16.54 -18.21 46.82
N PRO A 124 -15.31 -18.45 46.37
CA PRO A 124 -14.69 -19.74 46.61
C PRO A 124 -13.31 -19.58 47.25
N ALA A 125 -13.27 -19.78 48.57
CA ALA A 125 -12.07 -20.20 49.27
C ALA A 125 -11.75 -21.66 48.88
N TYR A 126 -10.72 -21.86 48.05
CA TYR A 126 -10.10 -23.17 47.87
C TYR A 126 -8.67 -23.18 48.37
N ALA A 127 -8.47 -24.04 49.37
CA ALA A 127 -7.24 -24.30 50.09
C ALA A 127 -6.18 -24.96 49.19
N GLN A 128 -4.94 -24.49 49.37
CA GLN A 128 -3.71 -25.10 48.87
C GLN A 128 -3.37 -26.36 49.70
N PRO A 129 -3.03 -27.51 49.09
CA PRO A 129 -2.36 -28.60 49.80
C PRO A 129 -0.82 -28.42 49.76
N PRO A 130 -0.10 -28.70 50.86
CA PRO A 130 1.35 -28.63 50.91
C PRO A 130 1.99 -29.91 50.37
N TYR A 131 2.98 -29.81 49.49
CA TYR A 131 3.83 -30.94 49.11
C TYR A 131 5.29 -30.73 49.55
N PRO A 132 5.92 -31.72 50.19
CA PRO A 132 7.29 -31.63 50.69
C PRO A 132 8.33 -32.21 49.72
N GLY A 133 9.54 -31.63 49.73
CA GLY A 133 10.81 -32.37 49.87
C GLY A 133 11.43 -33.08 48.66
N ALA A 134 12.66 -32.66 48.33
CA ALA A 134 13.63 -33.15 47.34
C ALA A 134 14.10 -34.63 47.40
N ALA A 135 14.63 -35.15 46.27
CA ALA A 135 15.97 -35.81 46.11
C ALA A 135 16.24 -36.38 44.68
N PRO A 136 17.50 -36.67 44.26
CA PRO A 136 17.99 -36.64 42.86
C PRO A 136 18.32 -38.00 42.19
N GLY A 137 18.57 -37.99 40.86
CA GLY A 137 19.48 -38.95 40.19
C GLY A 137 19.06 -39.50 38.81
N GLY A 138 19.97 -39.51 37.83
CA GLY A 138 19.95 -40.45 36.69
C GLY A 138 20.28 -39.87 35.30
N ALA A 139 21.47 -40.22 34.77
CA ALA A 139 21.99 -39.86 33.46
C ALA A 139 21.63 -40.89 32.37
N PHE A 140 21.45 -40.47 31.11
CA PHE A 140 21.73 -41.29 29.91
C PHE A 140 22.05 -40.42 28.68
N ALA A 141 23.11 -40.79 27.98
CA ALA A 141 23.56 -40.24 26.70
C ALA A 141 23.51 -41.36 25.62
N ALA A 142 23.19 -41.02 24.37
CA ALA A 142 23.52 -41.78 23.13
C ALA A 142 23.14 -40.91 21.90
N ALA A 143 24.09 -40.37 21.12
CA ALA A 143 24.86 -40.98 20.00
C ALA A 143 24.12 -40.95 18.64
N THR A 144 24.53 -40.02 17.77
CA THR A 144 24.15 -39.92 16.34
C THR A 144 25.33 -40.30 15.45
N GLU A 145 25.10 -41.05 14.37
CA GLU A 145 26.06 -41.22 13.27
C GLU A 145 25.32 -41.39 11.92
N PRO A 146 25.67 -40.65 10.83
CA PRO A 146 24.96 -40.75 9.54
C PRO A 146 25.76 -41.50 8.45
N ARG A 147 25.04 -42.22 7.57
CA ARG A 147 25.56 -42.83 6.33
C ARG A 147 25.10 -42.03 5.09
N SER A 148 26.04 -41.72 4.20
CA SER A 148 25.83 -41.00 2.94
C SER A 148 25.20 -41.86 1.84
N SER A 149 24.30 -41.29 1.00
CA SER A 149 23.85 -41.93 -0.23
C SER A 149 23.75 -40.94 -1.42
N SER A 150 23.68 -41.52 -2.62
CA SER A 150 24.21 -41.05 -3.90
C SER A 150 23.44 -39.90 -4.58
N LYS A 151 24.22 -38.97 -5.16
CA LYS A 151 23.80 -37.74 -5.88
C LYS A 151 22.96 -37.94 -7.14
N LEU A 152 22.67 -39.19 -7.53
CA LEU A 152 21.85 -39.50 -8.71
C LEU A 152 20.34 -39.32 -8.46
N TRP A 153 19.88 -39.42 -7.20
CA TRP A 153 18.50 -39.08 -6.81
C TRP A 153 18.21 -37.61 -7.07
N ILE A 154 19.12 -36.72 -6.66
CA ILE A 154 18.91 -35.27 -6.63
C ILE A 154 18.60 -34.74 -8.03
N VAL A 155 19.27 -35.28 -9.05
CA VAL A 155 19.03 -34.88 -10.45
C VAL A 155 17.60 -35.22 -10.91
N TRP A 156 17.04 -36.36 -10.49
CA TRP A 156 15.67 -36.74 -10.85
C TRP A 156 14.60 -35.90 -10.11
N VAL A 157 14.87 -35.51 -8.86
CA VAL A 157 13.96 -34.63 -8.10
C VAL A 157 13.97 -33.21 -8.65
N VAL A 158 15.15 -32.66 -8.97
CA VAL A 158 15.25 -31.32 -9.58
C VAL A 158 14.55 -31.28 -10.94
N LEU A 159 14.71 -32.31 -11.78
CA LEU A 159 14.04 -32.36 -13.09
C LEU A 159 12.50 -32.44 -12.95
N GLY A 160 11.99 -33.14 -11.93
CA GLY A 160 10.56 -33.21 -11.63
C GLY A 160 9.98 -31.89 -11.11
N VAL A 161 10.70 -31.21 -10.21
CA VAL A 161 10.27 -29.90 -9.67
C VAL A 161 10.29 -28.81 -10.74
N VAL A 162 11.29 -28.83 -11.63
CA VAL A 162 11.34 -27.88 -12.76
C VAL A 162 10.17 -28.11 -13.73
N LEU A 163 9.86 -29.35 -14.08
CA LEU A 163 8.70 -29.64 -14.94
C LEU A 163 7.36 -29.29 -14.27
N LEU A 164 7.22 -29.53 -12.95
CA LEU A 164 6.02 -29.18 -12.20
C LEU A 164 5.84 -27.67 -12.07
N GLY A 165 6.91 -26.94 -11.77
CA GLY A 165 6.92 -25.47 -11.71
C GLY A 165 6.57 -24.84 -13.06
N ILE A 166 7.04 -25.40 -14.16
CA ILE A 166 6.66 -24.96 -15.51
C ILE A 166 5.16 -25.22 -15.76
N VAL A 167 4.60 -26.35 -15.31
CA VAL A 167 3.17 -26.64 -15.48
C VAL A 167 2.28 -25.72 -14.64
N ILE A 168 2.67 -25.39 -13.41
CA ILE A 168 1.94 -24.45 -12.54
C ILE A 168 2.03 -23.02 -13.08
N ALA A 169 3.22 -22.58 -13.51
CA ALA A 169 3.39 -21.30 -14.17
C ALA A 169 2.52 -21.21 -15.43
N VAL A 170 2.49 -22.26 -16.27
CA VAL A 170 1.59 -22.31 -17.44
C VAL A 170 0.11 -22.29 -17.04
N ALA A 171 -0.29 -22.95 -15.95
CA ALA A 171 -1.70 -22.99 -15.52
C ALA A 171 -2.23 -21.67 -14.94
N VAL A 172 -1.37 -20.80 -14.40
CA VAL A 172 -1.75 -19.47 -13.86
C VAL A 172 -1.52 -18.36 -14.89
N VAL A 173 -0.40 -18.43 -15.62
CA VAL A 173 -0.03 -17.43 -16.63
C VAL A 173 -0.88 -17.59 -17.89
N VAL A 174 -1.33 -18.79 -18.29
CA VAL A 174 -2.15 -18.94 -19.50
C VAL A 174 -3.56 -18.37 -19.34
N PRO A 175 -4.30 -18.55 -18.23
CA PRO A 175 -5.57 -17.85 -18.02
C PRO A 175 -5.40 -16.33 -17.91
N LEU A 176 -4.37 -15.82 -17.22
CA LEU A 176 -4.08 -14.38 -17.13
C LEU A 176 -3.67 -13.78 -18.49
N LEU A 177 -2.87 -14.50 -19.28
CA LEU A 177 -2.54 -14.10 -20.65
C LEU A 177 -3.73 -14.25 -21.61
N ILE A 178 -4.68 -15.16 -21.38
CA ILE A 178 -5.90 -15.27 -22.20
C ILE A 178 -6.92 -14.20 -21.82
N LEU A 179 -7.04 -13.83 -20.53
CA LEU A 179 -7.83 -12.65 -20.13
C LEU A 179 -7.22 -11.38 -20.76
N ASN A 180 -5.90 -11.16 -20.65
CA ASN A 180 -5.23 -10.02 -21.29
C ASN A 180 -5.15 -10.10 -22.83
N ALA A 181 -5.35 -11.27 -23.44
CA ALA A 181 -5.37 -11.42 -24.90
C ALA A 181 -6.77 -11.31 -25.52
N THR A 182 -7.83 -11.27 -24.70
CA THR A 182 -9.21 -11.10 -25.20
C THR A 182 -9.75 -9.67 -25.04
N SER A 183 -9.11 -8.83 -24.22
CA SER A 183 -9.19 -7.37 -24.31
C SER A 183 -8.24 -6.90 -25.44
N GLY A 184 -8.82 -6.58 -26.59
CA GLY A 184 -8.09 -6.40 -27.85
C GLY A 184 -6.98 -5.35 -27.79
N GLY A 185 -5.78 -5.75 -28.22
CA GLY A 185 -4.75 -4.84 -28.73
C GLY A 185 -4.08 -3.97 -27.66
N GLY A 186 -3.17 -4.57 -26.88
CA GLY A 186 -2.24 -3.82 -26.04
C GLY A 186 -1.36 -2.90 -26.87
N ALA A 187 -1.85 -1.68 -27.14
CA ALA A 187 -0.99 -0.56 -27.40
C ALA A 187 -0.07 -0.41 -26.19
N ALA A 188 1.22 -0.14 -26.43
CA ALA A 188 2.09 0.25 -25.33
C ALA A 188 1.48 1.49 -24.66
N GLN A 189 1.46 1.49 -23.33
CA GLN A 189 0.94 2.60 -22.52
C GLN A 189 1.50 3.93 -23.03
N THR A 190 0.63 4.91 -23.24
CA THR A 190 1.01 6.24 -23.72
C THR A 190 1.88 6.94 -22.68
N ASP A 191 2.58 8.00 -23.07
CA ASP A 191 3.37 8.77 -22.10
C ASP A 191 2.47 9.50 -21.11
N ASP A 192 1.26 9.88 -21.53
CA ASP A 192 0.22 10.47 -20.68
C ASP A 192 -0.30 9.46 -19.64
N GLU A 193 -0.63 8.23 -20.07
CA GLU A 193 -1.07 7.17 -19.16
C GLU A 193 0.01 6.82 -18.13
N LYS A 194 1.30 6.84 -18.50
CA LYS A 194 2.40 6.66 -17.52
C LYS A 194 2.51 7.83 -16.55
N ALA A 195 2.32 9.06 -17.03
CA ALA A 195 2.33 10.24 -16.19
C ALA A 195 1.16 10.23 -15.19
N ALA A 196 -0.03 9.81 -15.63
CA ALA A 196 -1.21 9.64 -14.78
C ALA A 196 -0.98 8.56 -13.70
N VAL A 197 -0.43 7.40 -14.07
CA VAL A 197 -0.05 6.36 -13.09
C VAL A 197 0.98 6.90 -12.08
N SER A 198 1.96 7.67 -12.54
CA SER A 198 2.95 8.29 -11.66
C SER A 198 2.32 9.30 -10.69
N ALA A 199 1.28 10.03 -11.10
CA ALA A 199 0.56 10.97 -10.25
C ALA A 199 -0.19 10.23 -9.12
N VAL A 200 -0.88 9.13 -9.43
CA VAL A 200 -1.54 8.27 -8.42
C VAL A 200 -0.54 7.68 -7.43
N GLN A 201 0.61 7.20 -7.91
CA GLN A 201 1.67 6.69 -7.03
C GLN A 201 2.31 7.78 -6.16
N THR A 202 2.36 9.01 -6.64
CA THR A 202 2.85 10.16 -5.86
C THR A 202 1.83 10.57 -4.81
N TYR A 203 0.53 10.55 -5.16
CA TYR A 203 -0.55 10.77 -4.19
C TYR A 203 -0.50 9.75 -3.06
N ASP A 204 -0.29 8.49 -3.39
CA ASP A 204 -0.11 7.40 -2.42
C ASP A 204 1.09 7.64 -1.50
N HIS A 205 2.23 8.02 -2.07
CA HIS A 205 3.43 8.35 -1.30
C HIS A 205 3.23 9.58 -0.40
N ALA A 206 2.49 10.58 -0.86
CA ALA A 206 2.13 11.74 -0.06
C ALA A 206 1.34 11.33 1.20
N TRP A 207 0.39 10.39 1.07
CA TRP A 207 -0.34 9.84 2.22
C TRP A 207 0.56 9.08 3.19
N GLN A 208 1.41 8.20 2.68
CA GLN A 208 2.32 7.40 3.52
C GLN A 208 3.40 8.23 4.24
N THR A 209 3.67 9.44 3.78
CA THR A 209 4.74 10.29 4.34
C THR A 209 4.24 11.59 4.97
N GLY A 210 2.95 11.91 4.80
CA GLY A 210 2.40 13.23 5.14
C GLY A 210 3.03 14.37 4.34
N ASP A 211 3.52 14.12 3.12
CA ASP A 211 4.13 15.14 2.28
C ASP A 211 3.06 15.99 1.56
N CYS A 212 2.74 17.15 2.15
CA CYS A 212 1.76 18.06 1.59
C CYS A 212 2.18 18.65 0.23
N ASP A 213 3.48 18.85 -0.01
CA ASP A 213 3.94 19.44 -1.27
C ASP A 213 3.67 18.47 -2.43
N GLU A 214 3.83 17.16 -2.19
CA GLU A 214 3.46 16.13 -3.16
C GLU A 214 1.95 16.06 -3.39
N LEU A 215 1.13 16.08 -2.33
CA LEU A 215 -0.32 16.14 -2.45
C LEU A 215 -0.75 17.32 -3.34
N LEU A 216 -0.23 18.52 -3.06
CA LEU A 216 -0.55 19.74 -3.82
C LEU A 216 -0.10 19.66 -5.28
N ALA A 217 1.00 18.95 -5.55
CA ALA A 217 1.56 18.81 -6.89
C ALA A 217 0.74 17.86 -7.80
N VAL A 218 0.00 16.91 -7.23
CA VAL A 218 -0.69 15.85 -7.99
C VAL A 218 -2.21 15.87 -7.83
N THR A 219 -2.78 16.91 -7.22
CA THR A 219 -4.24 17.07 -7.06
C THR A 219 -4.71 18.45 -7.54
N THR A 220 -5.95 18.54 -8.01
CA THR A 220 -6.60 19.84 -8.28
C THR A 220 -6.99 20.55 -6.98
N GLU A 221 -7.25 21.86 -7.07
CA GLU A 221 -7.79 22.61 -5.92
C GLU A 221 -9.20 22.13 -5.56
N ASP A 222 -10.04 21.87 -6.57
CA ASP A 222 -11.41 21.37 -6.41
C ASP A 222 -11.43 20.01 -5.69
N PHE A 223 -10.53 19.08 -6.05
CA PHE A 223 -10.34 17.81 -5.34
C PHE A 223 -10.09 18.04 -3.85
N ARG A 224 -9.10 18.87 -3.51
CA ARG A 224 -8.72 19.12 -2.11
C ARG A 224 -9.83 19.80 -1.32
N GLU A 225 -10.58 20.71 -1.93
CA GLU A 225 -11.77 21.30 -1.30
C GLU A 225 -12.85 20.26 -1.03
N ALA A 226 -13.13 19.37 -1.99
CA ALA A 226 -14.11 18.30 -1.86
C ALA A 226 -13.72 17.27 -0.78
N SER A 227 -12.44 16.89 -0.73
CA SER A 227 -11.89 15.98 0.28
C SER A 227 -11.57 16.65 1.62
N GLN A 228 -11.78 17.96 1.74
CA GLN A 228 -11.52 18.76 2.94
C GLN A 228 -10.03 18.88 3.33
N TYR A 229 -9.10 18.62 2.41
CA TYR A 229 -7.65 18.79 2.57
C TYR A 229 -7.19 20.19 2.15
N VAL A 230 -7.90 21.21 2.59
CA VAL A 230 -7.69 22.61 2.18
C VAL A 230 -6.42 23.24 2.77
N ASP A 231 -5.83 22.60 3.77
CA ASP A 231 -4.56 23.00 4.38
C ASP A 231 -3.70 21.79 4.74
N CYS A 232 -2.39 22.00 4.76
CA CYS A 232 -1.42 20.95 5.03
C CYS A 232 -1.55 20.36 6.44
N GLU A 233 -1.99 21.12 7.43
CA GLU A 233 -2.10 20.63 8.81
C GLU A 233 -3.19 19.57 8.92
N THR A 234 -4.34 19.82 8.28
CA THR A 234 -5.46 18.87 8.19
C THR A 234 -5.03 17.60 7.47
N PHE A 235 -4.45 17.71 6.27
CA PHE A 235 -3.95 16.54 5.54
C PHE A 235 -2.92 15.73 6.33
N GLN A 236 -1.92 16.39 6.92
CA GLN A 236 -0.87 15.70 7.67
C GLN A 236 -1.40 14.99 8.92
N SER A 237 -2.41 15.56 9.57
CA SER A 237 -3.10 14.92 10.68
C SER A 237 -3.84 13.66 10.22
N ASP A 238 -4.55 13.73 9.10
CA ASP A 238 -5.32 12.61 8.57
C ASP A 238 -4.41 11.50 8.03
N ALA A 239 -3.30 11.87 7.37
CA ALA A 239 -2.26 10.96 6.93
C ALA A 239 -1.61 10.21 8.11
N ALA A 240 -1.27 10.91 9.19
CA ALA A 240 -0.77 10.27 10.40
C ALA A 240 -1.79 9.32 11.05
N ASN A 241 -3.08 9.70 11.03
CA ASN A 241 -4.15 8.84 11.52
C ASN A 241 -4.36 7.60 10.63
N PHE A 242 -4.15 7.72 9.33
CA PHE A 242 -4.18 6.58 8.40
C PHE A 242 -3.12 5.53 8.78
N ASP A 243 -1.88 5.95 9.01
CA ASP A 243 -0.79 5.06 9.45
C ASP A 243 -1.05 4.41 10.82
N ASP A 244 -1.74 5.10 11.72
CA ASP A 244 -2.15 4.54 13.02
C ASP A 244 -3.31 3.52 12.89
N THR A 245 -4.09 3.63 11.81
CA THR A 245 -5.31 2.83 11.58
C THR A 245 -5.02 1.59 10.74
N PHE A 246 -4.12 1.70 9.77
CA PHE A 246 -3.84 0.68 8.77
C PHE A 246 -2.36 0.29 8.76
N ASP A 247 -2.09 -1.01 8.60
CA ASP A 247 -0.76 -1.58 8.38
C ASP A 247 -0.74 -2.40 7.09
N ASP A 248 0.43 -2.82 6.62
CA ASP A 248 0.61 -3.63 5.40
C ASP A 248 -0.14 -3.08 4.17
N TYR A 249 -0.22 -1.76 4.04
CA TYR A 249 -0.93 -1.12 2.93
C TYR A 249 -0.16 -1.30 1.61
N GLU A 250 -0.85 -1.77 0.57
CA GLU A 250 -0.31 -1.98 -0.77
C GLU A 250 -1.29 -1.49 -1.84
N LEU A 251 -0.80 -0.63 -2.75
CA LEU A 251 -1.54 -0.14 -3.91
C LEU A 251 -1.18 -0.91 -5.18
N ALA A 252 -2.19 -1.50 -5.83
CA ALA A 252 -2.02 -2.17 -7.13
C ALA A 252 -2.86 -1.50 -8.23
N ILE A 253 -2.22 -1.05 -9.31
CA ILE A 253 -2.93 -0.56 -10.51
C ILE A 253 -3.56 -1.75 -11.25
N THR A 254 -4.87 -1.69 -11.48
CA THR A 254 -5.65 -2.76 -12.12
C THR A 254 -6.32 -2.34 -13.43
N GLY A 255 -6.53 -1.04 -13.63
CA GLY A 255 -7.12 -0.46 -14.83
C GLY A 255 -6.49 0.89 -15.18
N VAL A 256 -6.38 1.15 -16.48
CA VAL A 256 -6.00 2.44 -17.04
C VAL A 256 -6.86 2.65 -18.27
N GLU A 257 -7.77 3.61 -18.22
CA GLU A 257 -8.66 3.96 -19.32
C GLU A 257 -8.42 5.42 -19.69
N SER A 258 -8.21 5.69 -20.97
CA SER A 258 -7.94 7.04 -21.47
C SER A 258 -9.07 7.50 -22.39
N ASP A 259 -9.60 8.68 -22.09
CA ASP A 259 -10.56 9.41 -22.91
C ASP A 259 -9.90 10.67 -23.49
N GLU A 260 -10.65 11.49 -24.25
CA GLU A 260 -10.06 12.63 -24.96
C GLU A 260 -9.49 13.71 -24.01
N ASP A 261 -10.11 13.90 -22.84
CA ASP A 261 -9.79 14.99 -21.90
C ASP A 261 -9.46 14.50 -20.48
N GLU A 262 -9.59 13.19 -20.20
CA GLU A 262 -9.41 12.60 -18.87
C GLU A 262 -8.77 11.20 -18.95
N ILE A 263 -8.11 10.78 -17.87
CA ILE A 263 -7.61 9.42 -17.69
C ILE A 263 -8.17 8.87 -16.39
N GLU A 264 -8.82 7.73 -16.45
CA GLU A 264 -9.29 6.98 -15.29
C GLU A 264 -8.27 5.90 -14.91
N ILE A 265 -7.89 5.86 -13.63
CA ILE A 265 -7.01 4.84 -13.06
C ILE A 265 -7.79 4.05 -12.01
N THR A 266 -7.88 2.74 -12.17
CA THR A 266 -8.50 1.85 -11.19
C THR A 266 -7.41 1.17 -10.35
N THR A 267 -7.47 1.29 -9.03
CA THR A 267 -6.58 0.60 -8.10
C THR A 267 -7.33 -0.46 -7.30
N ASN A 268 -6.61 -1.48 -6.86
CA ASN A 268 -7.05 -2.37 -5.80
C ASN A 268 -6.05 -2.24 -4.65
N GLU A 269 -6.48 -1.60 -3.58
CA GLU A 269 -5.68 -1.29 -2.40
C GLU A 269 -5.99 -2.30 -1.30
N THR A 270 -4.97 -2.93 -0.74
CA THR A 270 -5.10 -3.92 0.33
C THR A 270 -4.43 -3.42 1.59
N TYR A 271 -4.98 -3.73 2.76
CA TYR A 271 -4.47 -3.26 4.05
C TYR A 271 -4.83 -4.21 5.19
N THR A 272 -4.20 -3.99 6.35
CA THR A 272 -4.53 -4.59 7.63
C THR A 272 -5.10 -3.51 8.56
N LEU A 273 -6.37 -3.60 8.93
CA LEU A 273 -7.03 -2.68 9.86
C LEU A 273 -6.67 -3.05 11.32
N LEU A 274 -6.24 -2.04 12.09
CA LEU A 274 -5.76 -2.19 13.47
C LEU A 274 -6.76 -1.73 14.55
N VAL A 275 -7.87 -1.10 14.13
CA VAL A 275 -8.89 -0.54 15.04
C VAL A 275 -10.29 -1.06 14.71
N ASP A 276 -11.20 -1.00 15.67
CA ASP A 276 -12.60 -1.37 15.47
C ASP A 276 -13.45 -0.20 14.94
N GLU A 277 -14.77 -0.41 14.83
CA GLU A 277 -15.73 0.61 14.35
C GLU A 277 -15.80 1.88 15.24
N ASN A 278 -15.29 1.82 16.47
CA ASN A 278 -15.23 2.95 17.40
C ASN A 278 -13.85 3.64 17.39
N GLY A 279 -12.89 3.13 16.62
CA GLY A 279 -11.50 3.59 16.61
C GLY A 279 -10.68 3.07 17.80
N ASP A 280 -11.19 2.08 18.55
CA ASP A 280 -10.43 1.45 19.62
C ASP A 280 -9.51 0.35 19.03
N PRO A 281 -8.29 0.13 19.59
CA PRO A 281 -7.40 -0.93 19.12
C PRO A 281 -8.07 -2.30 19.13
N ALA A 282 -7.94 -3.03 18.02
CA ALA A 282 -8.61 -4.31 17.79
C ALA A 282 -7.62 -5.40 17.33
N ASP A 283 -8.13 -6.63 17.20
CA ASP A 283 -7.38 -7.70 16.55
C ASP A 283 -7.21 -7.36 15.05
N PRO A 284 -5.99 -7.44 14.49
CA PRO A 284 -5.73 -7.09 13.09
C PRO A 284 -6.60 -7.88 12.10
N SER A 285 -7.14 -7.20 11.10
CA SER A 285 -7.96 -7.83 10.06
C SER A 285 -7.66 -7.28 8.67
N SER A 286 -7.57 -8.15 7.67
CA SER A 286 -7.28 -7.73 6.29
C SER A 286 -8.51 -7.16 5.61
N GLY A 287 -8.32 -6.07 4.86
CA GLY A 287 -9.31 -5.43 4.01
C GLY A 287 -8.76 -5.16 2.60
N ALA A 288 -9.69 -4.85 1.70
CA ALA A 288 -9.36 -4.39 0.36
C ALA A 288 -10.42 -3.41 -0.14
N THR A 289 -10.00 -2.39 -0.87
CA THR A 289 -10.87 -1.38 -1.48
C THR A 289 -10.47 -1.18 -2.93
N VAL A 290 -11.45 -1.02 -3.82
CA VAL A 290 -11.22 -0.65 -5.22
C VAL A 290 -11.52 0.83 -5.37
N TYR A 291 -10.52 1.61 -5.76
CA TYR A 291 -10.67 3.03 -6.04
C TYR A 291 -10.58 3.32 -7.53
N HIS A 292 -11.27 4.37 -7.95
CA HIS A 292 -11.24 4.94 -9.28
C HIS A 292 -10.81 6.40 -9.15
N TYR A 293 -9.70 6.72 -9.81
CA TYR A 293 -9.11 8.06 -9.83
C TYR A 293 -9.36 8.66 -11.19
N THR A 294 -9.98 9.84 -11.24
CA THR A 294 -10.11 10.63 -12.46
C THR A 294 -9.02 11.68 -12.50
N LEU A 295 -8.18 11.65 -13.53
CA LEU A 295 -7.10 12.60 -13.72
C LEU A 295 -7.36 13.49 -14.93
N VAL A 296 -7.06 14.78 -14.77
CA VAL A 296 -7.21 15.81 -15.80
C VAL A 296 -5.85 16.46 -16.11
N PRO A 297 -5.67 16.99 -17.32
CA PRO A 297 -4.43 17.67 -17.67
C PRO A 297 -4.31 19.03 -16.97
N ASP A 298 -3.19 19.27 -16.29
CA ASP A 298 -2.78 20.59 -15.78
C ASP A 298 -1.41 20.98 -16.35
N GLY A 299 -1.43 21.86 -17.36
CA GLY A 299 -0.24 22.27 -18.09
C GLY A 299 0.42 21.12 -18.84
N SER A 300 1.49 20.55 -18.27
CA SER A 300 2.19 19.37 -18.80
C SER A 300 2.16 18.17 -17.86
N ALA A 301 1.39 18.25 -16.79
CA ALA A 301 1.21 17.20 -15.80
C ALA A 301 -0.23 16.65 -15.87
N TRP A 302 -0.42 15.50 -15.23
CA TRP A 302 -1.73 14.92 -14.94
C TRP A 302 -1.94 15.01 -13.44
N VAL A 303 -3.10 15.50 -13.03
CA VAL A 303 -3.45 15.71 -11.62
C VAL A 303 -4.80 15.07 -11.33
N ILE A 304 -4.95 14.53 -10.12
CA ILE A 304 -6.18 13.89 -9.64
C ILE A 304 -7.23 14.98 -9.39
N ASP A 305 -8.37 14.84 -10.05
CA ASP A 305 -9.52 15.74 -9.93
C ASP A 305 -10.65 15.12 -9.11
N ASP A 306 -10.81 13.81 -9.19
CA ASP A 306 -11.81 13.06 -8.42
C ASP A 306 -11.30 11.69 -7.96
N LEU A 307 -11.86 11.20 -6.87
CA LEU A 307 -11.58 9.88 -6.29
C LEU A 307 -12.86 9.29 -5.70
N TYR A 308 -13.26 8.11 -6.17
CA TYR A 308 -14.37 7.37 -5.60
C TYR A 308 -14.03 5.88 -5.47
N TYR A 309 -14.82 5.16 -4.69
CA TYR A 309 -14.70 3.71 -4.54
C TYR A 309 -16.06 3.04 -4.73
N ASP A 310 -16.04 1.75 -5.05
CA ASP A 310 -17.25 0.94 -5.14
C ASP A 310 -17.70 0.51 -3.73
N GLU A 311 -18.96 0.82 -3.36
CA GLU A 311 -19.58 0.38 -2.08
C GLU A 311 -19.90 -1.13 -2.01
#